data_AF-A0A5D8Z9H5-F1
#
_entry.id   AF-A0A5D8Z9H5-F1
#
_cell.length_a   1.000
_cell.length_b   1.000
_cell.length_c   1.000
_cell.angle_alpha   90.00
_cell.angle_beta   90.00
_cell.angle_gamma   90.00
#
_symmetry.space_group_name_H-M   'P 1'
#
loop_
_entity.id
_entity.type
_entity.pdbx_description
1 polymer ?
#
loop_
_entity_poly.entity_id
_entity_poly.type
_entity_poly.pdbx_seq_one_letter_code
_entity_poly.pdbx_strand_id
1 'polypeptide(L)' 'MSAFVAAVVTAINTGIDAGFVLRWLAAWLLAWPAAVVAAYALRPLAWRLALTVARLR' A
#
# COMPACT_ATOMS: atom_id res chain seq x y z
N MET A 1 1.65 4.00 8.15
CA MET A 1 0.88 2.75 7.90
C MET A 1 1.49 1.87 6.80
N SER A 2 1.90 2.41 5.63
CA SER A 2 2.44 1.58 4.53
C SER A 2 3.76 0.85 4.82
N ALA A 3 4.66 1.47 5.59
CA ALA A 3 5.97 0.88 5.91
C ALA A 3 5.87 -0.42 6.73
N PHE A 4 4.94 -0.47 7.69
CA PHE A 4 4.69 -1.67 8.49
C PHE A 4 4.10 -2.80 7.65
N VAL A 5 3.09 -2.50 6.82
CA VAL A 5 2.49 -3.50 5.91
C VAL A 5 3.54 -4.02 4.93
N ALA A 6 4.38 -3.15 4.37
CA ALA A 6 5.49 -3.55 3.53
C ALA A 6 6.46 -4.48 4.29
N ALA A 7 6.78 -4.20 5.56
CA ALA A 7 7.66 -5.05 6.36
C ALA A 7 7.06 -6.44 6.57
N VAL A 8 5.78 -6.52 6.93
CA VAL A 8 5.05 -7.79 7.09
C VAL A 8 5.02 -8.58 5.79
N VAL A 9 4.67 -7.93 4.68
CA VAL A 9 4.63 -8.58 3.35
C VAL A 9 6.03 -9.06 2.95
N THR A 10 7.07 -8.25 3.12
CA THR A 10 8.46 -8.67 2.83
C THR A 10 8.89 -9.85 3.70
N ALA A 11 8.50 -9.87 4.98
CA ALA A 11 8.86 -10.95 5.90
C ALA A 11 8.16 -12.26 5.50
N ILE A 12 6.89 -12.19 5.11
CA ILE A 12 6.12 -13.35 4.64
C ILE A 12 6.69 -13.89 3.33
N ASN A 13 7.08 -13.02 2.39
CA ASN A 13 7.51 -13.44 1.05
C ASN A 13 8.99 -13.85 0.96
N THR A 14 9.86 -13.26 1.79
CA THR A 14 11.32 -13.45 1.66
C THR A 14 11.98 -13.97 2.93
N GLY A 15 11.23 -14.16 4.02
CA GLY A 15 11.79 -14.50 5.32
C GLY A 15 12.50 -13.32 5.99
N ILE A 16 13.03 -13.58 7.19
CA ILE A 16 13.78 -12.61 8.00
C ILE A 16 15.22 -13.11 8.13
N ASP A 17 16.15 -12.39 7.50
CA ASP A 17 17.60 -12.63 7.55
C ASP A 17 18.36 -11.30 7.49
N ALA A 18 19.70 -11.34 7.45
CA ALA A 18 20.55 -10.16 7.45
C ALA A 18 20.23 -9.15 6.32
N GLY A 19 19.68 -9.61 5.19
CA GLY A 19 19.27 -8.76 4.07
C GLY A 19 17.85 -8.18 4.18
N PHE A 20 17.07 -8.56 5.21
CA PHE A 20 15.66 -8.21 5.34
C PHE A 20 15.41 -6.70 5.28
N VAL A 21 16.19 -5.90 6.02
CA VAL A 21 16.00 -4.44 6.08
C VAL A 21 16.19 -3.80 4.71
N LEU A 22 17.19 -4.24 3.95
CA LEU A 22 17.47 -3.70 2.61
C LEU A 22 16.35 -4.06 1.62
N ARG A 23 15.87 -5.32 1.66
CA ARG A 23 14.76 -5.79 0.82
C ARG A 23 13.46 -5.06 1.15
N TRP A 24 13.18 -4.87 2.44
CA TRP A 24 12.01 -4.15 2.91
C TRP A 24 12.04 -2.68 2.46
N LEU A 25 13.16 -1.98 2.65
CA LEU A 25 13.31 -0.59 2.23
C LEU A 25 13.18 -0.45 0.71
N ALA A 26 13.81 -1.32 -0.08
CA ALA A 26 13.70 -1.32 -1.53
C ALA A 26 12.25 -1.57 -2.00
N ALA A 27 11.58 -2.58 -1.42
CA ALA A 27 10.19 -2.90 -1.74
C ALA A 27 9.24 -1.74 -1.38
N TRP A 28 9.43 -1.13 -0.21
CA TRP A 28 8.63 0.01 0.23
C TRP A 28 8.85 1.25 -0.67
N LEU A 29 10.10 1.55 -1.02
CA LEU A 29 10.44 2.70 -1.87
C LEU A 29 9.88 2.53 -3.30
N LEU A 30 9.94 1.31 -3.86
CA LEU A 30 9.36 1.00 -5.17
C LEU A 30 7.83 1.00 -5.17
N ALA A 31 7.21 0.57 -4.08
CA ALA A 31 5.74 0.53 -3.97
C ALA A 31 5.12 1.92 -3.78
N TRP A 32 5.87 2.86 -3.21
CA TRP A 32 5.37 4.22 -2.92
C TRP A 32 4.86 4.99 -4.15
N PRO A 33 5.59 5.11 -5.29
CA PRO A 33 5.08 5.80 -6.47
C PRO A 33 3.85 5.11 -7.07
N ALA A 34 3.80 3.77 -7.07
CA ALA A 34 2.63 3.03 -7.53
C ALA A 34 1.40 3.31 -6.66
N ALA A 35 1.58 3.39 -5.34
CA ALA A 35 0.51 3.74 -4.41
C ALA A 35 -0.01 5.17 -4.62
N VAL A 36 0.89 6.12 -4.88
CA VAL A 36 0.51 7.51 -5.22
C VAL A 36 -0.34 7.52 -6.49
N VAL A 37 0.14 6.92 -7.58
CA VAL A 37 -0.60 6.86 -8.84
C VAL A 37 -1.98 6.22 -8.65
N ALA A 38 -2.06 5.09 -7.94
CA ALA A 38 -3.32 4.42 -7.65
C ALA A 38 -4.28 5.30 -6.83
N ALA A 39 -3.79 6.00 -5.81
CA ALA A 39 -4.61 6.88 -4.98
C ALA A 39 -5.23 8.03 -5.79
N TYR A 40 -4.46 8.64 -6.69
CA TYR A 40 -4.96 9.71 -7.55
C TYR A 40 -5.89 9.20 -8.66
N ALA A 41 -5.57 8.06 -9.27
CA ALA A 41 -6.39 7.45 -10.32
C ALA A 41 -7.75 6.97 -9.79
N LEU A 42 -7.78 6.39 -8.59
CA LEU A 42 -8.99 5.84 -7.97
C LEU A 42 -9.80 6.88 -7.19
N ARG A 43 -9.27 8.09 -7.00
CA ARG A 43 -9.92 9.18 -6.26
C ARG A 43 -11.38 9.47 -6.70
N PRO A 44 -11.70 9.63 -8.00
CA PRO A 44 -13.09 9.87 -8.42
C PRO A 44 -14.00 8.67 -8.15
N LEU A 45 -13.49 7.44 -8.24
CA LEU A 45 -14.25 6.23 -7.93
C LEU A 45 -14.56 6.13 -6.44
N ALA A 46 -13.53 6.33 -5.60
CA ALA A 46 -13.66 6.33 -4.15
C ALA A 46 -14.71 7.36 -3.67
N TRP A 47 -14.72 8.55 -4.28
CA TRP A 47 -15.72 9.57 -4.00
C TRP A 47 -17.14 9.12 -4.35
N ARG A 48 -17.34 8.55 -5.54
CA ARG A 48 -18.66 8.05 -5.96
C ARG A 48 -19.16 6.95 -5.03
N LEU A 49 -18.29 6.01 -4.66
CA LEU A 49 -18.63 4.92 -3.74
C LEU A 49 -18.99 5.46 -2.34
N ALA A 50 -18.22 6.42 -1.83
CA ALA A 50 -18.50 7.04 -0.53
C ALA A 50 -19.88 7.71 -0.51
N LEU A 51 -20.25 8.42 -1.58
CA LEU A 51 -21.58 9.01 -1.73
C LEU A 51 -22.69 7.96 -1.81
N THR A 52 -22.48 6.85 -2.52
CA THR A 52 -23.45 5.75 -2.56
C THR A 52 -23.68 5.16 -1.17
N VAL A 53 -22.60 4.88 -0.42
CA VAL A 53 -22.71 4.37 0.96
C VAL A 53 -23.43 5.36 1.87
N ALA A 54 -23.14 6.66 1.75
CA ALA A 54 -23.79 7.70 2.54
C ALA A 54 -25.29 7.84 2.25
N ARG A 55 -25.75 7.50 1.03
CA ARG A 55 -27.17 7.50 0.64
C ARG A 55 -27.93 6.24 1.06
N LEU A 56 -27.22 5.19 1.49
CA LEU A 56 -27.81 3.94 1.99
C LEU A 56 -28.08 3.97 3.50
N ARG A 57 -27.72 5.06 4.18
CA ARG A 57 -28.10 5.38 5.55
C ARG A 57 -29.20 6.43 5.56
#